data_AF-A0A5D2WBF5-F1
#
_entry.id   AF-A0A5D2WBF5-F1
#
_cell.length_a   1.000
_cell.length_b   1.000
_cell.length_c   1.000
_cell.angle_alpha   90.00
_cell.angle_beta   90.00
_cell.angle_gamma   90.00
#
_symmetry.space_group_name_H-M   'P 1'
#
loop_
_entity.id
_entity.type
_entity.pdbx_description
1 polymer ?
#
loop_
_entity_poly.entity_id
_entity_poly.type
_entity_poly.pdbx_seq_one_letter_code
_entity_poly.pdbx_strand_id
1 'polypeptide(L)'
;MNDEIKKSRLSVFSSHLTRLPPASSLMASEKEAALAAAPSDSPTIFDKIINKEIPATVVYEDDKAEERHCEILGCLLYTAKLVAKQEGLEDGFRIVINDGPKGCQSVYHIHVHLIGGRQMNWPPG
;
A
#
# COMPACT_ATOMS: atom_id res chain seq x y z
N MET A 1 -6.94 -40.52 19.57
CA MET A 1 -8.00 -39.95 20.43
C MET A 1 -7.31 -38.95 21.35
N ASN A 2 -7.29 -37.63 21.09
CA ASN A 2 -8.31 -36.77 20.49
C ASN A 2 -7.65 -35.65 19.67
N ASP A 3 -7.95 -35.62 18.38
CA ASP A 3 -7.61 -34.58 17.38
C ASP A 3 -8.80 -33.61 17.17
N GLU A 4 -9.65 -33.44 18.17
CA GLU A 4 -11.03 -32.95 17.96
C GLU A 4 -11.35 -31.59 18.61
N ILE A 5 -10.34 -30.77 18.92
CA ILE A 5 -10.58 -29.41 19.45
C ILE A 5 -9.71 -28.39 18.70
N LYS A 6 -9.93 -28.24 17.38
CA LYS A 6 -9.49 -27.04 16.62
C LYS A 6 -10.26 -26.83 15.30
N LYS A 7 -11.45 -27.41 15.15
CA LYS A 7 -12.32 -27.26 13.98
C LYS A 7 -13.68 -26.66 14.38
N SER A 8 -13.70 -25.39 14.78
CA SER A 8 -14.98 -24.72 15.08
C SER A 8 -14.90 -23.20 15.10
N ARG A 9 -14.33 -22.56 14.06
CA ARG A 9 -14.68 -21.17 13.67
C ARG A 9 -14.54 -20.88 12.15
N LEU A 10 -14.27 -21.91 11.34
CA LEU A 10 -14.16 -21.81 9.87
C LEU A 10 -15.46 -22.30 9.24
N SER A 11 -16.51 -21.49 9.34
CA SER A 11 -17.67 -21.55 8.45
C SER A 11 -18.42 -20.25 8.62
N VAL A 12 -18.98 -19.72 7.51
CA VAL A 12 -19.76 -18.46 7.40
C VAL A 12 -18.83 -17.27 7.03
N PHE A 13 -18.70 -16.76 5.80
CA PHE A 13 -19.45 -16.85 4.54
C PHE A 13 -18.47 -16.84 3.36
N SER A 14 -18.52 -17.85 2.50
CA SER A 14 -18.16 -17.72 1.08
C SER A 14 -19.47 -17.71 0.31
N SER A 15 -19.80 -16.61 -0.35
CA SER A 15 -20.91 -16.61 -1.31
C SER A 15 -20.81 -15.62 -2.48
N HIS A 16 -19.79 -14.75 -2.57
CA HIS A 16 -19.75 -13.74 -3.63
C HIS A 16 -18.33 -13.45 -4.12
N LEU A 17 -17.71 -14.33 -4.92
CA LEU A 17 -16.69 -13.96 -5.92
C LEU A 17 -16.23 -15.18 -6.75
N THR A 18 -17.17 -15.91 -7.34
CA THR A 18 -16.91 -16.71 -8.54
C THR A 18 -16.89 -15.80 -9.76
N ARG A 19 -15.73 -15.21 -10.05
CA ARG A 19 -15.32 -14.86 -11.42
C ARG A 19 -13.81 -14.63 -11.45
N LEU A 20 -13.04 -15.63 -11.86
CA LEU A 20 -11.67 -15.40 -12.33
C LEU A 20 -11.74 -14.65 -13.67
N PRO A 21 -11.08 -13.49 -13.84
CA PRO A 21 -10.77 -12.97 -15.16
C PRO A 21 -9.48 -13.62 -15.71
N PRO A 22 -9.31 -13.67 -17.04
CA PRO A 22 -8.13 -14.28 -17.65
C PRO A 22 -6.88 -13.41 -17.43
N ALA A 23 -5.73 -14.06 -17.43
CA ALA A 23 -4.42 -13.46 -17.34
C ALA A 23 -4.21 -12.37 -18.40
N SER A 24 -4.11 -11.11 -17.97
CA SER A 24 -3.27 -10.03 -18.55
C SER A 24 -3.57 -8.72 -17.83
N SER A 25 -3.21 -8.61 -16.55
CA SER A 25 -3.11 -7.29 -15.94
C SER A 25 -1.79 -6.67 -16.38
N LEU A 26 -1.83 -5.90 -17.48
CA LEU A 26 -0.87 -4.82 -17.64
C LEU A 26 -0.90 -3.98 -16.34
N MET A 27 0.27 -3.62 -15.83
CA MET A 27 0.38 -2.67 -14.72
C MET A 27 -0.20 -1.35 -15.19
N ALA A 28 -1.42 -1.03 -14.76
CA ALA A 28 -1.93 0.32 -14.88
C ALA A 28 -0.94 1.23 -14.15
N SER A 29 -0.54 2.33 -14.78
CA SER A 29 0.26 3.35 -14.11
C SER A 29 -0.47 3.83 -12.85
N GLU A 30 0.25 4.30 -11.83
CA GLU A 30 -0.38 4.85 -10.61
C GLU A 30 -1.43 5.92 -10.95
N LYS A 31 -1.17 6.70 -12.00
CA LYS A 31 -2.11 7.65 -12.58
C LYS A 31 -3.39 7.00 -13.11
N GLU A 32 -3.28 5.89 -13.85
CA GLU A 32 -4.44 5.15 -14.35
C GLU A 32 -5.22 4.46 -13.23
N ALA A 33 -4.53 3.93 -12.22
CA ALA A 33 -5.18 3.38 -11.03
C ALA A 33 -5.93 4.48 -10.23
N ALA A 34 -5.32 5.67 -10.11
CA ALA A 34 -5.96 6.84 -9.51
C ALA A 34 -7.17 7.32 -10.31
N LEU A 35 -7.10 7.28 -11.65
CA LEU A 35 -8.21 7.64 -12.55
C LEU A 35 -9.33 6.59 -12.58
N ALA A 36 -9.01 5.31 -12.34
CA ALA A 36 -9.97 4.21 -12.32
C ALA A 36 -10.74 4.11 -10.99
N ALA A 37 -10.27 4.77 -9.93
CA ALA A 37 -11.04 4.92 -8.71
C ALA A 37 -12.28 5.77 -8.99
N ALA A 38 -13.48 5.23 -8.72
CA ALA A 38 -14.72 5.97 -8.93
C ALA A 38 -14.71 7.27 -8.10
N PRO A 39 -14.96 8.44 -8.70
CA PRO A 39 -15.07 9.68 -7.95
C PRO A 39 -16.25 9.57 -6.99
N SER A 40 -15.96 9.59 -5.69
CA SER A 40 -16.97 9.71 -4.64
C SER A 40 -17.03 11.17 -4.23
N ASP A 41 -18.23 11.75 -4.15
CA ASP A 41 -18.44 13.10 -3.63
C ASP A 41 -18.16 13.21 -2.11
N SER A 42 -17.89 12.08 -1.45
CA SER A 42 -17.55 12.05 -0.02
C SER A 42 -16.07 12.40 0.20
N PRO A 43 -15.73 13.33 1.12
CA PRO A 43 -14.33 13.66 1.42
C PRO A 43 -13.57 12.43 1.91
N THR A 44 -12.44 12.17 1.25
CA THR A 44 -11.50 11.10 1.57
C THR A 44 -10.80 11.39 2.90
N ILE A 45 -10.10 10.39 3.43
CA ILE A 45 -9.24 10.60 4.60
C ILE A 45 -8.17 11.66 4.34
N PHE A 46 -7.65 11.76 3.11
CA PHE A 46 -6.69 12.78 2.72
C PHE A 46 -7.31 14.18 2.71
N ASP A 47 -8.53 14.31 2.19
CA ASP A 47 -9.26 15.59 2.22
C ASP A 47 -9.43 16.08 3.66
N LYS A 48 -9.81 15.19 4.57
CA LYS A 48 -9.98 15.51 6.00
C LYS A 48 -8.66 15.88 6.69
N ILE A 49 -7.56 15.25 6.33
CA ILE A 49 -6.21 15.58 6.85
C ILE A 49 -5.75 16.94 6.32
N ILE A 50 -5.96 17.21 5.02
CA ILE A 50 -5.61 18.48 4.37
C ILE A 50 -6.43 19.63 4.99
N ASN A 51 -7.73 19.41 5.19
CA ASN A 51 -8.64 20.36 5.82
C ASN A 51 -8.44 20.52 7.33
N LYS A 52 -7.46 19.81 7.93
CA LYS A 52 -7.17 19.83 9.38
C LYS A 52 -8.33 19.36 10.27
N GLU A 53 -9.30 18.64 9.70
CA GLU A 53 -10.38 18.00 10.45
C GLU A 53 -9.85 16.82 11.27
N ILE A 54 -8.84 16.12 10.74
CA ILE A 54 -8.10 15.08 11.46
C ILE A 54 -6.69 15.63 11.74
N PRO A 55 -6.28 15.77 13.02
CA PRO A 55 -4.93 16.22 13.35
C PRO A 55 -3.92 15.18 12.89
N ALA A 56 -3.02 15.60 12.00
CA ALA A 56 -1.90 14.81 11.54
C ALA A 56 -0.64 15.68 11.53
N THR A 57 0.46 15.14 12.05
CA THR A 57 1.78 15.72 11.85
C THR A 57 2.16 15.48 10.39
N VAL A 58 2.09 16.53 9.58
CA VAL A 58 2.46 16.46 8.17
C VAL A 58 3.98 16.41 8.10
N VAL A 59 4.51 15.23 7.76
CA VAL A 59 5.89 15.14 7.30
C VAL A 59 5.84 15.48 5.81
N TYR A 60 6.36 16.66 5.49
CA TYR A 60 6.40 17.15 4.11
C TYR A 60 7.26 16.23 3.23
N GLU A 61 7.03 16.35 1.92
CA GLU A 61 7.69 15.70 0.76
C GLU A 61 9.07 15.09 1.02
N ASP A 62 9.37 13.99 0.31
CA ASP A 62 10.61 13.23 0.50
C ASP A 62 11.88 14.10 0.34
N ASP A 63 11.86 15.09 -0.56
CA ASP A 63 12.92 16.08 -0.76
C ASP A 63 13.14 17.06 0.41
N LYS A 64 12.18 17.16 1.33
CA LYS A 64 12.21 17.98 2.56
C LYS A 64 12.52 17.16 3.81
N ALA A 65 12.92 15.90 3.66
CA ALA A 65 13.38 15.10 4.78
C ALA A 65 14.63 15.74 5.43
N GLU A 66 14.63 15.82 6.75
CA GLU A 66 15.72 16.38 7.56
C GLU A 66 16.24 15.30 8.51
N GLU A 67 17.40 15.53 9.14
CA GLU A 67 18.03 14.57 10.06
C GLU A 67 17.11 14.13 11.20
N ARG A 68 16.25 15.05 11.70
CA ARG A 68 15.24 14.73 12.72
C ARG A 68 14.21 13.68 12.28
N HIS A 69 14.08 13.40 10.98
CA HIS A 69 13.17 12.40 10.43
C HIS A 69 13.81 11.02 10.24
N CYS A 70 15.12 10.87 10.47
CA CYS A 70 15.83 9.60 10.27
C CYS A 70 15.19 8.43 11.04
N GLU A 71 14.77 8.68 12.29
CA GLU A 71 14.13 7.65 13.12
C GLU A 71 12.80 7.19 12.50
N ILE A 72 11.91 8.14 12.15
CA ILE A 72 10.59 7.78 11.61
C ILE A 72 10.70 7.14 10.22
N LEU A 73 11.64 7.56 9.38
CA LEU A 73 11.92 6.93 8.08
C LEU A 73 12.42 5.49 8.24
N GLY A 74 13.31 5.26 9.21
CA GLY A 74 13.75 3.92 9.59
C GLY A 74 12.59 3.06 10.09
N CYS A 75 11.75 3.61 10.97
CA CYS A 75 10.52 2.95 11.44
C CYS A 75 9.56 2.61 10.29
N LEU A 76 9.43 3.48 9.29
CA LEU A 76 8.57 3.25 8.13
C LEU A 76 9.05 2.04 7.31
N LEU A 77 10.35 1.96 7.01
CA LEU A 77 10.93 0.82 6.29
C LEU A 77 10.84 -0.48 7.09
N TYR A 78 11.08 -0.41 8.41
CA TYR A 78 10.94 -1.57 9.29
C TYR A 78 9.48 -2.06 9.34
N THR A 79 8.53 -1.13 9.46
CA THR A 79 7.09 -1.42 9.41
C THR A 79 6.71 -2.07 8.09
N ALA A 80 7.19 -1.56 6.96
CA ALA A 80 6.94 -2.17 5.65
C ALA A 80 7.43 -3.62 5.59
N LYS A 81 8.60 -3.94 6.15
CA LYS A 81 9.08 -5.33 6.28
C LYS A 81 8.17 -6.19 7.16
N LEU A 82 7.61 -5.65 8.25
CA LEU A 82 6.67 -6.38 9.09
C LEU A 82 5.36 -6.66 8.35
N VAL A 83 4.83 -5.68 7.64
CA VAL A 83 3.64 -5.83 6.79
C VAL A 83 3.88 -6.85 5.69
N ALA A 84 5.03 -6.81 5.01
CA ALA A 84 5.39 -7.79 3.99
C ALA A 84 5.34 -9.24 4.53
N LYS A 85 5.84 -9.44 5.75
CA LYS A 85 5.74 -10.73 6.44
C LYS A 85 4.29 -11.11 6.74
N GLN A 86 3.47 -10.17 7.19
CA GLN A 86 2.05 -10.41 7.48
C GLN A 86 1.26 -10.80 6.22
N GLU A 87 1.62 -10.21 5.08
CA GLU A 87 1.02 -10.48 3.77
C GLU A 87 1.62 -11.71 3.06
N GLY A 88 2.52 -12.45 3.70
CA GLY A 88 3.10 -13.69 3.14
C GLY A 88 4.04 -13.46 1.96
N LEU A 89 4.69 -12.28 1.87
CA LEU A 89 5.64 -11.94 0.79
C LEU A 89 7.03 -12.56 1.05
N GLU A 90 7.08 -13.88 1.19
CA GLU A 90 8.28 -14.63 1.58
C GLU A 90 9.33 -14.72 0.47
N ASP A 91 8.89 -14.76 -0.79
CA ASP A 91 9.76 -14.82 -1.97
C ASP A 91 10.34 -13.46 -2.38
N GLY A 92 10.10 -12.42 -1.56
CA GLY A 92 10.62 -11.07 -1.75
C GLY A 92 9.56 -10.04 -2.12
N PHE A 93 9.95 -8.77 -2.00
CA PHE A 93 9.12 -7.60 -2.26
C PHE A 93 9.99 -6.41 -2.70
N ARG A 94 9.37 -5.36 -3.25
CA ARG A 94 10.00 -4.07 -3.55
C ARG A 94 9.30 -2.99 -2.76
N ILE A 95 10.12 -2.12 -2.18
CA ILE A 95 9.68 -0.85 -1.62
C ILE A 95 10.00 0.23 -2.65
N VAL A 96 9.03 1.09 -2.95
CA VAL A 96 9.21 2.26 -3.82
C VAL A 96 8.82 3.52 -3.06
N ILE A 97 9.66 4.55 -3.17
CA ILE A 97 9.40 5.92 -2.72
C ILE A 97 9.52 6.79 -3.96
N ASN A 98 8.46 7.53 -4.26
CA ASN A 98 8.34 8.36 -5.46
C ASN A 98 8.46 9.83 -5.06
N ASP A 99 9.43 10.53 -5.64
CA ASP A 99 9.62 11.96 -5.42
C ASP A 99 9.27 12.78 -6.67
N GLY A 100 8.39 13.76 -6.47
CA GLY A 100 8.00 14.74 -7.47
C GLY A 100 7.36 14.18 -8.74
N PRO A 101 7.15 15.04 -9.75
CA PRO A 101 6.43 14.66 -10.97
C PRO A 101 7.11 13.57 -11.80
N LYS A 102 8.45 13.54 -11.84
CA LYS A 102 9.22 12.54 -12.60
C LYS A 102 9.30 11.19 -11.89
N GLY A 103 9.20 11.17 -10.57
CA GLY A 103 9.01 9.96 -9.79
C GLY A 103 7.57 9.44 -9.80
N CYS A 104 6.64 10.13 -10.49
CA CYS A 104 5.19 9.82 -10.48
C CYS A 104 4.51 9.99 -9.11
N GLN A 105 5.04 10.84 -8.23
CA GLN A 105 4.41 11.13 -6.94
C GLN A 105 3.04 11.80 -7.15
N SER A 106 1.99 11.16 -6.64
CA SER A 106 0.61 11.67 -6.78
C SER A 106 0.08 12.35 -5.51
N VAL A 107 0.61 11.97 -4.34
CA VAL A 107 0.27 12.57 -3.03
C VAL A 107 1.55 13.08 -2.39
N TYR A 108 1.62 14.39 -2.12
CA TYR A 108 2.80 15.08 -1.58
C TYR A 108 2.89 14.94 -0.04
N HIS A 109 2.95 13.69 0.41
CA HIS A 109 3.20 13.26 1.78
C HIS A 109 4.11 12.04 1.72
N ILE A 110 4.99 11.84 2.70
CA ILE A 110 5.87 10.66 2.72
C ILE A 110 5.04 9.37 2.75
N HIS A 111 5.25 8.51 1.76
CA HIS A 111 4.64 7.19 1.69
C HIS A 111 5.57 6.19 1.00
N VAL A 112 5.41 4.92 1.36
CA VAL A 112 6.12 3.81 0.73
C VAL A 112 5.09 2.91 0.05
N HIS A 113 5.39 2.51 -1.18
CA HIS A 113 4.67 1.42 -1.84
C HIS A 113 5.36 0.11 -1.49
N LEU A 114 4.61 -0.87 -1.02
CA LEU A 114 5.07 -2.23 -0.79
C LEU A 114 4.43 -3.15 -1.83
N ILE A 115 5.23 -3.73 -2.72
CA ILE A 115 4.77 -4.53 -3.86
C ILE A 115 5.42 -5.91 -3.79
N GLY A 116 4.62 -6.97 -3.88
CA GLY A 116 5.11 -8.36 -3.90
C GLY A 116 4.09 -9.32 -4.49
N GLY A 117 4.31 -10.63 -4.28
CA GLY A 117 3.44 -11.70 -4.75
C GLY A 117 3.63 -12.10 -6.22
N ARG A 118 4.64 -11.52 -6.88
CA ARG A 118 5.06 -11.84 -8.25
C ARG A 118 6.51 -11.44 -8.49
N GLN A 119 7.15 -12.06 -9.50
CA GLN A 119 8.43 -11.58 -10.01
C GLN A 119 8.27 -10.16 -10.56
N MET A 120 9.17 -9.28 -10.14
CA MET A 120 9.20 -7.90 -10.64
C MET A 120 10.21 -7.76 -11.77
N ASN A 121 9.86 -6.94 -12.74
CA ASN A 121 10.71 -6.60 -13.86
C ASN A 121 11.71 -5.50 -13.49
N TRP A 122 12.70 -5.35 -14.36
CA TRP A 122 13.68 -4.28 -14.37
C TRP A 122 13.73 -3.66 -15.79
N PRO A 123 13.74 -2.32 -15.94
CA PRO A 123 13.75 -1.30 -14.89
C PRO A 123 12.45 -1.24 -14.07
N PRO A 124 12.48 -0.63 -12.87
CA PRO A 124 11.35 -0.60 -11.93
C PRO A 124 10.39 0.56 -12.24
N GLY A 125 9.91 0.63 -13.49
CA GLY A 125 9.21 1.80 -14.06
C GLY A 125 9.92 2.26 -15.32
#